data_AF-E7N2H9-F1
#
_entry.id   AF-E7N2H9-F1
#
_cell.length_a   1.000
_cell.length_b   1.000
_cell.length_c   1.000
_cell.angle_alpha   90.00
_cell.angle_beta   90.00
_cell.angle_gamma   90.00
#
_symmetry.space_group_name_H-M   'P 1'
#
loop_
_entity.id
_entity.type
_entity.pdbx_description
1 polymer ?
#
loop_
_entity_poly.entity_id
_entity_poly.type
_entity_poly.pdbx_seq_one_letter_code
_entity_poly.pdbx_strand_id
1 'polypeptide(L)'
;MSIFSRFLPKRKPPEIKNNIPKEKENIRKTFGIYCGKHHEKNGSKLCPRCTALLATVFTKIDRCPYGITKPICDRCDRPCFGTKATQEFLTIMQGTQRGMLLRHPIMTIKHKLAGMGVDYAKHQQQKKLDDKVKAREKAAKERVKERKKK
;
A
#
# COMPACT_ATOMS: atom_id res chain seq x y z
N MET A 1 -14.06 -33.81 0.77
CA MET A 1 -14.13 -32.33 0.87
C MET A 1 -15.12 -32.00 1.98
N SER A 2 -14.71 -31.27 3.02
CA SER A 2 -15.54 -31.07 4.21
C SER A 2 -16.81 -30.28 3.90
N ILE A 3 -17.96 -30.91 4.12
CA ILE A 3 -19.34 -30.41 3.89
C ILE A 3 -19.60 -29.08 4.61
N PHE A 4 -18.88 -28.82 5.69
CA PHE A 4 -18.98 -27.60 6.50
C PHE A 4 -18.47 -26.31 5.81
N SER A 5 -17.75 -26.41 4.70
CA SER A 5 -17.24 -25.25 3.96
C SER A 5 -18.31 -24.47 3.19
N ARG A 6 -19.53 -25.03 3.01
CA ARG A 6 -20.67 -24.36 2.37
C ARG A 6 -21.42 -23.40 3.28
N PHE A 7 -21.33 -23.58 4.60
CA PHE A 7 -22.18 -22.87 5.57
C PHE A 7 -21.44 -21.76 6.33
N LEU A 8 -20.11 -21.67 6.19
CA LEU A 8 -19.33 -20.62 6.82
C LEU A 8 -19.46 -19.33 6.00
N PRO A 9 -19.99 -18.23 6.58
CA PRO A 9 -19.99 -16.93 5.92
C PRO A 9 -18.53 -16.56 5.62
N LYS A 10 -18.23 -16.28 4.35
CA LYS A 10 -16.90 -15.78 3.97
C LYS A 10 -16.65 -14.50 4.77
N ARG A 11 -15.78 -14.56 5.77
CA ARG A 11 -15.35 -13.35 6.50
C ARG A 11 -14.82 -12.37 5.47
N LYS A 12 -15.48 -11.20 5.36
CA LYS A 12 -15.07 -10.12 4.47
C LYS A 12 -13.61 -9.78 4.79
N PRO A 13 -12.76 -9.55 3.78
CA PRO A 13 -11.39 -9.13 4.03
C PRO A 13 -11.42 -7.87 4.92
N PRO A 14 -10.47 -7.72 5.86
CA PRO A 14 -10.44 -6.56 6.72
C PRO A 14 -10.36 -5.29 5.87
N GLU A 15 -11.34 -4.39 6.05
CA GLU A 15 -11.38 -3.12 5.34
C GLU A 15 -10.25 -2.22 5.88
N ILE A 16 -9.28 -1.91 5.03
CA ILE A 16 -8.20 -0.99 5.36
C ILE A 16 -8.76 0.42 5.22
N LYS A 17 -9.19 1.01 6.34
CA LYS A 17 -9.61 2.41 6.38
C LYS A 17 -8.40 3.30 6.65
N ASN A 18 -8.12 4.19 5.71
CA ASN A 18 -7.10 5.22 5.89
C ASN A 18 -7.74 6.59 6.15
N ASN A 19 -7.08 7.39 6.98
CA ASN A 19 -7.49 8.76 7.24
C ASN A 19 -6.75 9.68 6.27
N ILE A 20 -7.42 10.06 5.18
CA ILE A 20 -6.85 10.89 4.10
C ILE A 20 -6.23 12.20 4.62
N PRO A 21 -6.85 12.96 5.54
CA PRO A 21 -6.21 14.14 6.14
C PRO A 21 -4.87 13.85 6.83
N LYS A 22 -4.81 12.81 7.68
CA LYS A 22 -3.58 12.41 8.38
C LYS A 22 -2.51 11.93 7.42
N GLU A 23 -2.90 11.23 6.37
CA GLU A 23 -2.00 10.80 5.31
C GLU A 23 -1.40 11.98 4.54
N LYS A 24 -2.22 12.97 4.15
CA LYS A 24 -1.73 14.19 3.49
C LYS A 24 -0.73 14.96 4.36
N GLU A 25 -1.00 15.03 5.67
CA GLU A 25 -0.09 15.64 6.63
C GLU A 25 1.24 14.88 6.72
N ASN A 26 1.19 13.55 6.79
CA ASN A 26 2.38 12.71 6.75
C ASN A 26 3.20 12.97 5.50
N ILE A 27 2.58 12.93 4.32
CA ILE A 27 3.26 13.18 3.04
C ILE A 27 3.90 14.58 3.02
N ARG A 28 3.21 15.62 3.50
CA ARG A 28 3.77 16.98 3.65
C ARG A 28 5.05 16.98 4.48
N LYS A 29 5.02 16.34 5.67
CA LYS A 29 6.17 16.26 6.57
C LYS A 29 7.33 15.47 5.94
N THR A 30 7.03 14.36 5.28
CA THR A 30 7.99 13.57 4.50
C THR A 30 8.73 14.45 3.50
N PHE A 31 7.99 15.20 2.68
CA PHE A 31 8.56 16.07 1.65
C PHE A 31 9.43 17.17 2.25
N GLY A 32 9.04 17.74 3.39
CA GLY A 32 9.85 18.72 4.13
C GLY A 32 11.21 18.16 4.57
N ILE A 33 11.22 16.95 5.12
CA ILE A 33 12.46 16.28 5.55
C ILE A 33 13.33 15.92 4.35
N TYR A 34 12.75 15.37 3.29
CA TYR A 34 13.50 14.99 2.09
C TYR A 34 14.14 16.20 1.44
N CYS A 35 13.34 17.24 1.17
CA CYS A 35 13.79 18.45 0.51
C CYS A 35 14.91 19.10 1.31
N GLY A 36 14.81 19.18 2.63
CA GLY A 36 15.84 19.78 3.47
C GLY A 36 17.13 18.96 3.63
N LYS A 37 17.13 17.67 3.25
CA LYS A 37 18.30 16.79 3.33
C LYS A 37 18.98 16.62 1.97
N HIS A 38 18.21 16.58 0.89
CA HIS A 38 18.70 16.27 -0.45
C HIS A 38 18.85 17.48 -1.35
N HIS A 39 18.10 18.57 -1.10
CA HIS A 39 18.12 19.76 -1.94
C HIS A 39 18.53 20.98 -1.10
N GLU A 40 19.08 21.99 -1.78
CA GLU A 40 19.35 23.28 -1.17
C GLU A 40 18.03 24.00 -0.87
N LYS A 41 17.92 24.57 0.33
CA LYS A 41 16.73 25.29 0.76
C LYS A 41 16.79 26.72 0.25
N ASN A 42 15.82 27.12 -0.57
CA ASN A 42 15.49 28.53 -0.75
C ASN A 42 14.59 28.99 0.41
N GLY A 43 15.16 29.07 1.62
CA GLY A 43 14.47 29.55 2.84
C GLY A 43 13.60 28.50 3.55
N SER A 44 12.45 28.92 4.09
CA SER A 44 11.54 28.10 4.89
C SER A 44 10.57 27.23 4.07
N LYS A 45 10.65 27.28 2.74
CA LYS A 45 9.71 26.63 1.82
C LYS A 45 10.35 25.42 1.12
N LEU A 46 9.50 24.51 0.62
CA LEU A 46 9.92 23.41 -0.25
C LEU A 46 10.50 23.97 -1.56
N CYS A 47 11.49 23.30 -2.14
CA CYS A 47 12.00 23.67 -3.46
C CYS A 47 10.90 23.53 -4.54
N PRO A 48 11.03 24.21 -5.70
CA PRO A 48 10.04 24.16 -6.77
C PRO A 48 9.71 22.73 -7.23
N ARG A 49 10.72 21.87 -7.36
CA ARG A 49 10.57 20.47 -7.78
C ARG A 49 9.72 19.66 -6.79
N CYS A 50 10.03 19.73 -5.50
CA CYS A 50 9.26 19.05 -4.46
C CYS A 50 7.83 19.59 -4.35
N THR A 51 7.65 20.90 -4.56
CA THR A 51 6.33 21.55 -4.52
C THR A 51 5.44 21.08 -5.66
N ALA A 52 5.98 21.02 -6.89
CA ALA A 52 5.25 20.54 -8.06
C ALA A 52 4.81 19.07 -7.91
N LEU A 53 5.70 18.21 -7.41
CA LEU A 53 5.38 16.81 -7.15
C LEU A 53 4.32 16.68 -6.04
N LEU A 54 4.44 17.44 -4.94
CA LEU A 54 3.48 17.42 -3.83
C LEU A 54 2.07 17.87 -4.28
N ALA A 55 1.98 18.92 -5.08
CA ALA A 55 0.70 19.40 -5.62
C ALA A 55 0.04 18.34 -6.52
N THR A 56 0.83 17.67 -7.36
CA THR A 56 0.37 16.57 -8.21
C THR A 56 -0.17 15.42 -7.36
N VAL A 57 0.56 15.03 -6.31
CA VAL A 57 0.15 13.95 -5.41
C VAL A 57 -1.17 14.28 -4.72
N PHE A 58 -1.33 15.49 -4.19
CA PHE A 58 -2.56 15.89 -3.50
C PHE A 58 -3.78 15.92 -4.41
N THR A 59 -3.63 16.48 -5.61
CA THR A 59 -4.72 16.52 -6.59
C THR A 59 -5.22 15.11 -6.93
N LYS A 60 -4.31 14.13 -7.02
CA LYS A 60 -4.65 12.73 -7.31
C LYS A 60 -5.17 11.98 -6.09
N ILE A 61 -4.74 12.32 -4.88
CA ILE A 61 -5.30 11.77 -3.64
C ILE A 61 -6.77 12.17 -3.51
N ASP A 62 -7.11 13.42 -3.81
CA ASP A 62 -8.49 13.92 -3.75
C ASP A 62 -9.42 13.26 -4.76
N ARG A 63 -8.89 12.86 -5.92
CA ARG A 63 -9.64 12.17 -6.98
C ARG A 63 -9.50 10.65 -6.91
N CYS A 64 -9.13 10.09 -5.76
CA CYS A 64 -8.84 8.67 -5.65
C CYS A 64 -10.13 7.83 -5.78
N PRO A 65 -10.18 6.84 -6.70
CA PRO A 65 -11.36 6.00 -6.90
C PRO A 65 -11.66 5.07 -5.72
N TYR A 66 -10.71 4.86 -4.80
CA TYR A 66 -10.91 4.04 -3.62
C TYR A 66 -11.67 4.75 -2.48
N GLY A 67 -11.77 6.09 -2.50
CA GLY A 67 -12.47 6.85 -1.46
C GLY A 67 -12.02 6.50 -0.04
N ILE A 68 -12.97 6.08 0.80
CA ILE A 68 -12.78 5.78 2.24
C ILE A 68 -12.04 4.46 2.48
N THR A 69 -12.13 3.50 1.56
CA THR A 69 -11.48 2.18 1.66
C THR A 69 -10.07 2.18 1.08
N LYS A 70 -9.45 3.36 0.93
CA LYS A 70 -8.12 3.51 0.36
C LYS A 70 -7.08 2.96 1.34
N PRO A 71 -6.13 2.12 0.90
CA PRO A 71 -4.94 1.81 1.70
C PRO A 71 -4.02 3.03 1.79
N ILE A 72 -2.88 2.87 2.48
CA ILE A 72 -1.84 3.90 2.51
C ILE A 72 -1.25 4.04 1.09
N CYS A 73 -1.00 5.27 0.65
CA CYS A 73 -0.53 5.63 -0.70
C CYS A 73 0.77 4.92 -1.09
N ASP A 74 1.66 4.68 -0.12
CA ASP A 74 2.91 3.94 -0.32
C ASP A 74 2.70 2.44 -0.59
N ARG A 75 1.54 1.90 -0.21
CA ARG A 75 1.16 0.48 -0.33
C ARG A 75 -0.06 0.28 -1.22
N CYS A 76 -0.45 1.31 -1.96
CA CYS A 76 -1.55 1.25 -2.91
C CYS A 76 -1.16 0.38 -4.11
N ASP A 77 -2.01 -0.58 -4.47
CA ASP A 77 -1.76 -1.49 -5.60
C ASP A 77 -1.88 -0.80 -6.96
N ARG A 78 -2.56 0.36 -7.01
CA ARG A 78 -2.76 1.14 -8.24
C ARG A 78 -1.82 2.35 -8.29
N PRO A 79 -0.90 2.44 -9.26
CA PRO A 79 -0.09 3.64 -9.46
C PRO A 79 -0.96 4.81 -9.93
N CYS A 80 -0.92 5.94 -9.22
CA CYS A 80 -1.84 7.07 -9.41
C CYS A 80 -1.20 8.29 -10.12
N PHE A 81 0.13 8.41 -10.10
CA PHE A 81 0.85 9.64 -10.46
C PHE A 81 1.61 9.53 -11.80
N GLY A 82 1.48 8.42 -12.54
CA GLY A 82 2.35 8.09 -13.68
C GLY A 82 3.68 7.49 -13.20
N THR A 83 4.35 6.71 -14.05
CA THR A 83 5.50 5.87 -13.65
C THR A 83 6.64 6.68 -13.02
N LYS A 84 7.08 7.76 -13.69
CA LYS A 84 8.16 8.63 -13.22
C LYS A 84 7.85 9.29 -11.87
N ALA A 85 6.70 9.95 -11.75
CA ALA A 85 6.33 10.62 -10.49
C ALA A 85 6.03 9.62 -9.35
N THR A 86 5.56 8.40 -9.69
CA THR A 86 5.37 7.32 -8.70
C THR A 86 6.71 6.84 -8.15
N GLN A 87 7.71 6.65 -9.02
CA GLN A 87 9.07 6.29 -8.58
C GLN A 87 9.66 7.39 -7.71
N GLU A 88 9.58 8.66 -8.11
CA GLU A 88 10.06 9.78 -7.31
C GLU A 88 9.37 9.85 -5.94
N PHE A 89 8.04 9.71 -5.92
CA PHE A 89 7.26 9.69 -4.68
C PHE A 89 7.69 8.56 -3.74
N LEU A 90 7.86 7.34 -4.27
CA LEU A 90 8.30 6.18 -3.48
C LEU A 90 9.73 6.38 -2.96
N THR A 91 10.64 6.92 -3.76
CA THR A 91 12.01 7.26 -3.35
C THR A 91 12.01 8.27 -2.21
N ILE A 92 11.15 9.29 -2.27
CA ILE A 92 11.00 10.28 -1.18
C ILE A 92 10.45 9.61 0.08
N MET A 93 9.39 8.81 -0.05
CA MET A 93 8.76 8.12 1.07
C MET A 93 9.71 7.11 1.75
N GLN A 94 10.56 6.42 0.99
CA GLN A 94 11.55 5.47 1.52
C GLN A 94 12.80 6.17 2.08
N GLY A 95 13.36 7.14 1.35
CA GLY A 95 14.59 7.84 1.73
C GLY A 95 14.47 8.68 3.00
N THR A 96 13.25 9.05 3.37
CA THR A 96 12.98 9.82 4.60
C THR A 96 12.58 8.97 5.79
N GLN A 97 12.37 7.65 5.65
CA GLN A 97 11.93 6.81 6.78
C GLN A 97 12.89 6.92 7.98
N ARG A 98 14.20 6.94 7.72
CA ARG A 98 15.23 7.07 8.75
C ARG A 98 15.30 8.49 9.35
N GLY A 99 15.05 9.52 8.54
CA GLY A 99 15.04 10.92 9.00
C GLY A 99 13.75 11.31 9.75
N MET A 100 12.62 10.68 9.41
CA MET A 100 11.33 10.88 10.06
C MET A 100 11.28 10.19 11.42
N LEU A 101 11.94 9.02 11.56
CA LEU A 101 12.08 8.35 12.86
C LEU A 101 12.83 9.22 13.89
N LEU A 102 13.80 10.01 13.45
CA LEU A 102 14.58 10.90 14.31
C LEU A 102 13.82 12.18 14.73
N ARG A 103 12.98 12.75 13.86
CA ARG A 103 12.24 13.99 14.15
C ARG A 103 10.81 13.79 14.66
N HIS A 104 10.15 12.74 14.19
CA HIS A 104 8.76 12.42 14.49
C HIS A 104 8.59 10.91 14.76
N PRO A 105 9.16 10.39 15.87
CA PRO A 105 9.19 8.97 16.16
C PRO A 105 7.77 8.36 16.27
N ILE A 106 6.86 9.04 16.97
CA ILE A 106 5.48 8.56 17.20
C ILE A 106 4.70 8.42 15.87
N MET A 107 4.80 9.41 14.98
CA MET A 107 4.12 9.39 13.68
C MET A 107 4.66 8.26 12.79
N THR A 108 5.98 8.08 12.81
CA THR A 108 6.66 7.03 12.03
C THR A 108 6.26 5.64 12.51
N ILE A 109 6.22 5.41 13.83
CA ILE A 109 5.80 4.13 14.42
C ILE A 109 4.34 3.83 14.05
N LYS A 110 3.45 4.83 14.16
CA LYS A 110 2.04 4.67 13.78
C LYS A 110 1.86 4.33 12.30
N HIS A 111 2.60 5.01 11.42
CA HIS A 111 2.57 4.74 9.98
C HIS A 111 3.12 3.34 9.66
N LYS A 112 4.20 2.92 10.34
CA LYS A 112 4.80 1.59 10.19
C LYS A 112 3.84 0.49 10.64
N LEU A 113 3.16 0.66 11.79
CA LEU A 113 2.17 -0.30 12.30
C LEU A 113 0.93 -0.38 11.40
N ALA A 114 0.40 0.77 10.97
CA ALA A 114 -0.72 0.81 10.02
C ALA A 114 -0.34 0.09 8.72
N GLY A 115 0.88 0.34 8.23
CA GLY A 115 1.47 -0.38 7.12
C GLY A 115 1.52 -1.90 7.36
N MET A 116 2.15 -2.35 8.45
CA MET A 116 2.28 -3.80 8.75
C MET A 116 0.92 -4.51 8.75
N GLY A 117 -0.14 -3.85 9.22
CA GLY A 117 -1.50 -4.38 9.12
C GLY A 117 -1.97 -4.60 7.68
N VAL A 118 -1.64 -3.68 6.76
CA VAL A 118 -1.91 -3.83 5.32
C VAL A 118 -1.14 -5.01 4.73
N ASP A 119 0.16 -5.13 5.02
CA ASP A 119 0.98 -6.22 4.48
C ASP A 119 0.53 -7.58 4.98
N TYR A 120 0.18 -7.67 6.26
CA TYR A 120 -0.37 -8.87 6.86
C TYR A 120 -1.69 -9.28 6.20
N ALA A 121 -2.59 -8.32 5.96
CA ALA A 121 -3.84 -8.57 5.26
C ALA A 121 -3.61 -9.06 3.82
N LYS A 122 -2.65 -8.47 3.09
CA LYS A 122 -2.28 -8.93 1.73
C LYS A 122 -1.70 -10.34 1.73
N HIS A 123 -0.79 -10.64 2.65
CA HIS A 123 -0.20 -11.98 2.77
C HIS A 123 -1.26 -13.05 3.04
N GLN A 124 -2.24 -12.77 3.91
CA GLN A 124 -3.36 -13.68 4.14
C GLN A 124 -4.23 -13.91 2.88
N GLN A 125 -4.46 -12.86 2.08
CA GLN A 125 -5.23 -12.98 0.83
C GLN A 125 -4.48 -13.82 -0.20
N GLN A 126 -3.17 -13.60 -0.33
CA GLN A 126 -2.32 -14.33 -1.26
C GLN A 126 -2.25 -15.81 -0.91
N LYS A 127 -2.05 -16.15 0.36
CA LYS A 127 -2.06 -17.55 0.83
C LYS A 127 -3.37 -18.28 0.48
N LYS A 128 -4.52 -17.62 0.67
CA LYS A 128 -5.83 -18.19 0.31
C LYS A 128 -5.98 -18.41 -1.20
N LEU A 129 -5.43 -17.52 -2.03
CA LEU A 129 -5.42 -17.69 -3.48
C LEU A 129 -4.54 -18.86 -3.89
N ASP A 130 -3.34 -18.96 -3.33
CA ASP A 130 -2.39 -20.05 -3.61
C ASP A 130 -2.95 -21.41 -3.21
N ASP A 131 -3.55 -21.51 -2.02
CA ASP A 131 -4.19 -22.74 -1.55
C ASP A 131 -5.35 -23.17 -2.48
N LYS A 132 -6.12 -22.20 -3.00
CA LYS A 132 -7.20 -22.45 -3.97
C LYS A 132 -6.67 -22.92 -5.33
N VAL A 133 -5.54 -22.36 -5.80
CA VAL A 133 -4.89 -22.79 -7.05
C VAL A 133 -4.36 -24.21 -6.90
N LYS A 134 -3.63 -24.50 -5.82
CA LYS A 134 -3.11 -25.84 -5.52
C LYS A 134 -4.23 -26.89 -5.44
N ALA A 135 -5.35 -26.56 -4.78
CA ALA A 135 -6.51 -27.44 -4.72
C ALA A 135 -7.12 -27.72 -6.10
N ARG A 136 -7.21 -26.70 -6.97
CA ARG A 136 -7.71 -26.85 -8.35
C ARG A 136 -6.78 -27.69 -9.21
N GLU A 137 -5.47 -27.48 -9.12
CA GLU A 137 -4.47 -28.27 -9.84
C GLU A 137 -4.47 -29.74 -9.41
N LYS A 138 -4.57 -30.00 -8.10
CA LYS A 138 -4.67 -31.36 -7.57
C LYS A 138 -5.91 -32.07 -8.10
N ALA A 139 -7.08 -31.41 -8.05
CA ALA A 139 -8.32 -31.96 -8.59
C ALA A 139 -8.25 -32.20 -10.12
N ALA A 140 -7.59 -31.31 -10.87
CA ALA A 140 -7.37 -31.50 -12.31
C ALA A 140 -6.48 -32.71 -12.61
N LYS A 141 -5.37 -32.87 -11.86
CA LYS A 141 -4.47 -34.03 -11.98
C LYS A 141 -5.19 -35.34 -11.63
N GLU A 142 -6.03 -35.35 -10.60
CA GLU A 142 -6.86 -36.51 -10.23
C GLU A 142 -7.83 -36.87 -11.35
N ARG A 143 -8.57 -35.91 -11.91
CA ARG A 143 -9.48 -36.14 -13.05
C ARG A 143 -8.78 -36.69 -14.30
N VAL A 144 -7.58 -36.20 -14.61
CA VAL A 144 -6.78 -36.71 -15.73
C VAL A 144 -6.33 -38.16 -15.47
N LYS A 145 -5.92 -38.48 -14.23
CA LYS A 145 -5.56 -39.85 -13.85
C LYS A 145 -6.75 -40.80 -13.93
N GLU A 146 -7.93 -40.39 -13.49
CA GLU A 146 -9.16 -41.19 -13.60
C GLU A 146 -9.56 -41.43 -15.07
N ARG A 147 -9.46 -40.42 -15.93
CA ARG A 147 -9.73 -40.56 -17.37
C ARG A 147 -8.76 -41.48 -18.09
N LYS A 148 -7.50 -41.58 -17.64
CA LYS A 148 -6.50 -42.49 -18.19
C LYS A 148 -6.63 -43.93 -17.67
N LYS A 149 -7.38 -44.14 -16.59
CA LYS A 149 -7.64 -45.46 -15.99
C LYS A 149 -8.92 -46.11 -16.51
N LYS A 150 -9.82 -45.33 -17.12
CA LYS A 150 -10.95 -45.81 -17.91
C LYS A 150 -10.52 -46.02 -19.35
#